data_AF-A0A482VMV0-F1
#
_entry.id   AF-A0A482VMV0-F1
#
_cell.length_a   1.000
_cell.length_b   1.000
_cell.length_c   1.000
_cell.angle_alpha   90.00
_cell.angle_beta   90.00
_cell.angle_gamma   90.00
#
_symmetry.space_group_name_H-M   'P 1'
#
loop_
_entity.id
_entity.type
_entity.pdbx_description
1 polymer ?
#
loop_
_entity_poly.entity_id
_entity_poly.type
_entity_poly.pdbx_seq_one_letter_code
_entity_poly.pdbx_strand_id
1 'polypeptide(L)'
;DNEIRINEVIDNNSQVSQRQISRQTEISQSSVSRILRESKFHPYHVTLVQEPREGDYERRVRFCKCVQDKINHNEDFLKFVMLSNEAKFCSNSAVNYHNYHYYTLEDPH
;
A
#
# COMPACT_ATOMS: atom_id res chain seq x y z
N ASP A 1 -10.33 18.65 -23.52
CA ASP A 1 -11.48 17.74 -23.66
C ASP A 1 -11.40 16.48 -22.81
N ASN A 2 -10.62 15.45 -23.14
CA ASN A 2 -10.62 14.21 -22.34
C ASN A 2 -9.75 14.26 -21.08
N GLU A 3 -8.59 14.93 -21.17
CA GLU A 3 -7.67 15.12 -20.04
C GLU A 3 -8.33 15.93 -18.91
N ILE A 4 -8.98 17.05 -19.25
CA ILE A 4 -9.72 17.89 -18.29
C ILE A 4 -10.76 17.06 -17.54
N ARG A 5 -11.56 16.24 -18.24
CA ARG A 5 -12.58 15.38 -17.62
C ARG A 5 -11.99 14.33 -16.69
N ILE A 6 -10.83 13.79 -17.02
CA ILE A 6 -10.12 12.83 -16.14
C ILE A 6 -9.59 13.54 -14.90
N ASN A 7 -8.99 14.73 -15.08
CA ASN A 7 -8.45 15.52 -13.97
C ASN A 7 -9.56 15.95 -13.01
N GLU A 8 -10.70 16.44 -13.52
CA GLU A 8 -11.86 16.77 -12.69
C GLU A 8 -12.35 15.58 -11.85
N VAL A 9 -12.35 14.37 -12.41
CA VAL A 9 -12.74 13.16 -11.67
C VAL A 9 -11.75 12.83 -10.56
N ILE A 10 -10.45 12.99 -10.81
CA ILE A 10 -9.37 12.75 -9.83
C ILE A 10 -9.38 13.84 -8.74
N ASP A 11 -9.56 15.10 -9.11
CA ASP A 11 -9.61 16.23 -8.17
C ASP A 11 -10.78 16.09 -7.20
N ASN A 12 -11.92 15.58 -7.67
CA ASN A 12 -13.07 15.28 -6.83
C ASN A 12 -12.87 14.05 -5.94
N ASN A 13 -12.15 13.03 -6.43
CA ASN A 13 -11.84 11.82 -5.68
C ASN A 13 -10.56 11.17 -6.22
N SER A 14 -9.45 11.34 -5.50
CA SER A 14 -8.16 10.78 -5.92
C SER A 14 -8.09 9.26 -5.88
N GLN A 15 -9.05 8.58 -5.25
CA GLN A 15 -9.06 7.13 -5.00
C GLN A 15 -9.89 6.33 -6.01
N VAL A 16 -10.36 6.99 -7.06
CA VAL A 16 -11.16 6.38 -8.13
C VAL A 16 -10.36 5.33 -8.88
N SER A 17 -10.97 4.17 -9.15
CA SER A 17 -10.35 3.19 -10.05
C SER A 17 -10.43 3.66 -11.51
N GLN A 18 -9.49 3.23 -12.36
CA GLN A 18 -9.53 3.55 -13.80
C GLN A 18 -10.82 3.09 -14.49
N ARG A 19 -11.45 2.02 -13.99
CA ARG A 19 -12.77 1.55 -14.46
C ARG A 19 -13.88 2.53 -14.11
N GLN A 20 -13.84 3.13 -12.93
CA GLN A 20 -14.79 4.17 -12.52
C GLN A 20 -14.57 5.45 -13.33
N ILE A 21 -13.32 5.87 -13.53
CA ILE A 21 -12.99 7.02 -14.40
C ILE A 21 -13.56 6.77 -15.81
N SER A 22 -13.29 5.59 -16.38
CA SER A 22 -13.81 5.20 -17.70
C SER A 22 -15.34 5.27 -17.77
N ARG A 23 -16.04 4.79 -16.75
CA ARG A 23 -17.51 4.81 -16.70
C ARG A 23 -18.08 6.22 -16.53
N GLN A 24 -17.42 7.09 -15.77
CA GLN A 24 -17.88 8.47 -15.53
C GLN A 24 -17.58 9.41 -16.70
N THR A 25 -16.46 9.17 -17.39
CA THR A 25 -16.02 10.00 -18.53
C THR A 25 -16.43 9.42 -19.89
N GLU A 26 -16.96 8.20 -19.93
CA GLU A 26 -17.25 7.44 -21.16
C GLU A 26 -16.00 7.24 -22.07
N ILE A 27 -14.81 7.38 -21.49
CA ILE A 27 -13.53 7.16 -22.16
C ILE A 27 -13.13 5.70 -21.98
N SER A 28 -12.55 5.06 -23.00
CA SER A 28 -12.05 3.68 -22.86
C SER A 28 -10.95 3.59 -21.79
N GLN A 29 -10.92 2.49 -21.01
CA GLN A 29 -9.93 2.33 -19.94
C GLN A 29 -8.48 2.39 -20.43
N SER A 30 -8.20 1.93 -21.66
CA SER A 30 -6.87 2.05 -22.27
C SER A 30 -6.47 3.51 -22.50
N SER A 31 -7.42 4.35 -22.93
CA SER A 31 -7.18 5.79 -23.10
C SER A 31 -7.03 6.49 -21.76
N VAL A 32 -7.81 6.11 -20.73
CA VAL A 32 -7.62 6.61 -19.36
C VAL A 32 -6.21 6.33 -18.87
N SER A 33 -5.74 5.08 -19.00
CA SER A 33 -4.38 4.69 -18.59
C SER A 33 -3.30 5.49 -19.32
N ARG A 34 -3.46 5.70 -20.63
CA ARG A 34 -2.55 6.54 -21.42
C ARG A 34 -2.53 7.98 -20.93
N ILE A 35 -3.69 8.60 -20.74
CA ILE A 35 -3.81 9.99 -20.30
C ILE A 35 -3.24 10.18 -18.89
N LEU A 36 -3.52 9.27 -17.96
CA LEU A 36 -2.93 9.31 -16.61
C LEU A 36 -1.40 9.34 -16.65
N ARG A 37 -0.80 8.49 -17.51
CA ARG A 37 0.66 8.43 -17.69
C ARG A 37 1.22 9.69 -18.34
N GLU A 38 0.55 10.22 -19.36
CA GLU A 38 0.94 11.47 -20.05
C GLU A 38 0.84 12.68 -19.10
N SER A 39 -0.17 12.69 -18.23
CA SER A 39 -0.44 13.74 -17.24
C SER A 39 0.37 13.55 -15.94
N LYS A 40 1.23 12.53 -15.86
CA LYS A 40 2.09 12.19 -14.70
C LYS A 40 1.33 11.87 -13.41
N PHE A 41 0.08 11.43 -13.50
CA PHE A 41 -0.62 10.89 -12.35
C PHE A 41 -0.10 9.49 -12.03
N HIS A 42 0.35 9.30 -10.79
CA HIS A 42 0.86 8.02 -10.30
C HIS A 42 -0.07 7.48 -9.22
N PRO A 43 -0.53 6.21 -9.33
CA PRO A 43 -1.28 5.57 -8.26
C PRO A 43 -0.33 5.14 -7.13
N TYR A 44 -0.61 5.61 -5.92
CA TYR A 44 0.11 5.21 -4.70
C TYR A 44 -0.79 4.39 -3.80
N HIS A 45 -0.27 3.24 -3.34
CA HIS A 45 -0.96 2.41 -2.37
C HIS A 45 -0.76 2.94 -0.96
N VAL A 46 -1.87 3.06 -0.21
CA VAL A 46 -1.76 3.43 1.20
C VAL A 46 -1.16 2.29 1.98
N THR A 47 0.02 2.55 2.55
CA THR A 47 0.70 1.62 3.43
C THR A 47 0.35 1.97 4.87
N LEU A 48 -0.43 1.10 5.52
CA LEU A 48 -0.67 1.21 6.96
C LEU A 48 0.49 0.55 7.69
N VAL A 49 1.34 1.38 8.28
CA VAL A 49 2.40 0.92 9.18
C VAL A 49 1.92 0.99 10.62
N GLN A 50 2.39 0.09 11.48
CA GLN A 50 2.10 0.17 12.91
C GLN A 50 2.79 1.43 13.47
N GLU A 51 2.02 2.28 14.14
CA GLU A 51 2.57 3.41 14.90
C GLU A 51 3.32 2.86 16.14
N PRO A 52 4.64 3.08 16.25
CA PRO A 52 5.38 2.62 17.42
C PRO A 52 4.95 3.40 18.66
N ARG A 53 4.61 2.70 19.75
CA ARG A 53 4.30 3.34 21.03
C ARG A 53 5.58 3.68 21.78
N GLU A 54 5.44 4.49 22.82
CA GLU A 54 6.54 4.82 23.71
C GLU A 54 7.23 3.55 24.26
N GLY A 55 8.56 3.50 24.13
CA GLY A 55 9.38 2.35 24.52
C GLY A 55 9.38 1.17 23.55
N ASP A 56 8.54 1.15 22.50
CA ASP A 56 8.55 0.06 21.52
C ASP A 56 9.85 0.03 20.74
N TYR A 57 10.42 1.19 20.43
CA TYR A 57 11.73 1.27 19.79
C TYR A 57 12.79 0.53 20.61
N GLU A 58 12.88 0.81 21.92
CA GLU A 58 13.84 0.17 22.81
C GLU A 58 13.59 -1.34 22.93
N ARG A 59 12.32 -1.76 23.04
CA ARG A 59 11.94 -3.18 23.10
C ARG A 59 12.34 -3.91 21.81
N ARG A 60 12.11 -3.30 20.65
CA ARG A 60 12.49 -3.86 19.33
C ARG A 60 14.01 -3.97 19.20
N VAL A 61 14.76 -2.94 19.59
CA VAL A 61 16.25 -3.00 19.59
C VAL A 61 16.75 -4.11 20.52
N ARG A 62 16.19 -4.21 21.72
CA ARG A 62 16.55 -5.25 22.69
C ARG A 62 16.25 -6.65 22.17
N PHE A 63 15.10 -6.83 21.52
CA PHE A 63 14.75 -8.09 20.86
C PHE A 63 15.76 -8.45 19.77
N CYS A 64 16.10 -7.51 18.87
CA CYS A 64 17.07 -7.75 17.80
C CYS A 64 18.45 -8.17 18.35
N LYS A 65 18.94 -7.48 19.39
CA LYS A 65 20.20 -7.85 20.06
C LYS A 65 20.14 -9.27 20.66
N CYS A 66 19.05 -9.58 21.36
CA CYS A 66 18.84 -10.90 21.95
C CYS A 66 18.82 -12.03 20.90
N VAL A 67 18.14 -11.82 19.76
CA VAL A 67 18.14 -12.79 18.65
C VAL A 67 19.53 -12.92 18.03
N GLN A 68 20.22 -11.80 17.81
CA GLN A 68 21.59 -11.79 17.28
C GLN A 68 22.55 -12.57 18.18
N ASP A 69 22.50 -12.36 19.50
CA ASP A 69 23.32 -13.11 20.45
C ASP A 69 23.04 -14.61 20.35
N LYS A 70 21.77 -15.03 20.27
CA LYS A 70 21.42 -16.45 20.12
C LYS A 70 21.96 -17.06 18.83
N ILE A 71 21.93 -16.32 17.72
CA ILE A 71 22.51 -16.74 16.44
C ILE A 71 24.04 -16.85 16.55
N ASN A 72 24.71 -15.90 17.21
CA ASN A 72 26.16 -15.93 17.39
C ASN A 72 26.64 -17.14 18.23
N HIS A 73 25.83 -17.60 19.18
CA HIS A 73 26.13 -18.80 19.97
C HIS A 73 25.79 -20.10 19.25
N ASN A 74 24.80 -20.07 18.35
CA ASN A 74 24.38 -21.22 17.56
C ASN A 74 23.83 -20.74 16.21
N GLU A 75 24.61 -20.94 15.14
CA GLU A 75 24.24 -20.55 13.78
C GLU A 75 22.92 -21.21 13.32
N ASP A 76 22.60 -22.39 13.85
CA ASP A 76 21.38 -23.13 13.55
C ASP A 76 20.17 -22.70 14.39
N PHE A 77 20.31 -21.73 15.30
CA PHE A 77 19.24 -21.31 16.23
C PHE A 77 17.90 -21.07 15.51
N LEU A 78 17.92 -20.37 14.37
CA LEU A 78 16.71 -20.06 13.61
C LEU A 78 16.00 -21.29 13.03
N LYS A 79 16.72 -22.41 12.81
CA LYS A 79 16.11 -23.67 12.34
C LYS A 79 15.17 -24.28 13.38
N PHE A 80 15.35 -23.92 14.65
CA PHE A 80 14.52 -24.39 15.76
C PHE A 80 13.45 -23.38 16.19
N VAL A 81 13.34 -22.24 15.48
CA VAL A 81 12.32 -21.22 15.76
C VAL A 81 11.15 -21.43 14.81
N MET A 82 9.98 -21.77 15.36
CA MET A 82 8.73 -21.81 14.62
C MET A 82 7.92 -20.55 14.95
N LEU A 83 7.70 -19.70 13.95
CA LEU A 83 6.84 -18.53 14.07
C LEU A 83 5.41 -18.92 13.71
N SER A 84 4.45 -18.48 14.53
CA SER A 84 3.03 -18.62 14.25
C SER A 84 2.35 -17.25 14.38
N ASN A 85 1.29 -17.05 13.61
CA ASN A 85 0.42 -15.90 13.72
C ASN A 85 -1.01 -16.31 13.34
N GLU A 86 -1.99 -15.55 13.82
CA GLU A 86 -3.38 -15.70 13.42
C GLU A 86 -3.69 -14.78 12.22
N ALA A 87 -4.44 -15.29 11.25
CA ALA A 87 -4.91 -14.51 10.11
C ALA A 87 -6.43 -14.66 9.98
N LYS A 88 -7.11 -13.54 9.78
CA LYS A 88 -8.57 -13.50 9.60
C LYS A 88 -8.89 -13.42 8.11
N PHE A 89 -9.65 -14.39 7.60
CA PHE A 89 -10.18 -14.39 6.23
C PHE A 89 -11.68 -14.12 6.26
N CYS A 90 -12.14 -13.13 5.50
CA CYS A 90 -13.56 -12.76 5.41
C CYS A 90 -14.02 -12.83 3.95
N SER A 91 -15.13 -13.52 3.70
CA SER A 91 -15.71 -13.68 2.36
C SER A 91 -16.55 -12.48 1.90
N ASN A 92 -16.86 -11.55 2.80
CA ASN A 92 -17.81 -10.44 2.58
C ASN A 92 -17.17 -9.17 2.01
N SER A 93 -16.07 -9.27 1.23
CA SER A 93 -15.39 -8.12 0.62
C SER A 93 -15.09 -6.99 1.62
N ALA A 94 -14.63 -7.33 2.83
CA ALA A 94 -13.95 -6.35 3.67
C ALA A 94 -12.89 -5.63 2.82
N VAL A 95 -12.77 -4.31 2.99
CA VAL A 95 -11.94 -3.42 2.18
C VAL A 95 -10.60 -4.09 1.87
N ASN A 96 -10.42 -4.47 0.61
CA ASN A 96 -9.13 -4.99 0.17
C ASN A 96 -8.18 -3.78 0.07
N TYR A 97 -7.40 -3.55 1.12
CA TYR A 97 -6.44 -2.44 1.17
C TYR A 97 -5.43 -2.48 0.01
N HIS A 98 -5.17 -3.66 -0.58
CA HIS A 98 -4.33 -3.76 -1.77
C HIS A 98 -4.94 -3.06 -2.99
N ASN A 99 -6.26 -2.86 -3.01
CA ASN A 99 -6.95 -2.10 -4.05
C ASN A 99 -7.08 -0.61 -3.71
N TYR A 100 -6.73 -0.22 -2.47
CA TYR A 100 -6.78 1.17 -2.04
C TYR A 100 -5.54 1.91 -2.53
N HIS A 101 -5.77 2.86 -3.42
CA HIS A 101 -4.76 3.73 -3.98
C HIS A 101 -5.30 5.14 -4.13
N TYR A 102 -4.42 6.11 -4.28
CA TYR A 102 -4.78 7.46 -4.68
C TYR A 102 -3.84 7.96 -5.77
N TYR A 103 -4.34 8.79 -6.68
CA TYR A 103 -3.53 9.45 -7.69
C TYR A 103 -2.98 10.77 -7.14
N THR A 104 -1.68 10.99 -7.32
CA THR A 104 -1.00 12.27 -7.08
C THR A 104 0.03 12.54 -8.17
N LEU A 105 0.33 13.81 -8.39
CA LEU A 105 1.38 14.29 -9.31
C LEU A 105 2.75 14.36 -8.62
N GLU A 106 2.75 14.49 -7.30
CA GLU A 106 3.95 14.59 -6.46
C GLU A 106 4.21 13.26 -5.76
N ASP A 107 5.49 12.98 -5.49
CA ASP A 107 5.90 11.83 -4.68
C ASP A 107 5.47 12.05 -3.22
N PRO A 108 4.58 11.20 -2.65
CA PRO A 108 4.09 11.38 -1.29
C PRO A 108 5.10 10.94 -0.20
N HIS A 109 6.31 10.54 -0.57
CA HIS A 109 7.35 10.02 0.33
C HIS A 109 8.68 10.77 0.23
#